data_AF-A0A1B3M081-F1
#
_entry.id   AF-A0A1B3M081-F1
#
_cell.length_a   1.000
_cell.length_b   1.000
_cell.length_c   1.000
_cell.angle_alpha   90.00
_cell.angle_beta   90.00
_cell.angle_gamma   90.00
#
_symmetry.space_group_name_H-M   'P 1'
#
loop_
_entity.id
_entity.type
_entity.pdbx_description
1 polymer ?
#
loop_
_entity_poly.entity_id
_entity_poly.type
_entity_poly.pdbx_seq_one_letter_code
_entity_poly.pdbx_strand_id
1 'polypeptide(L)'
;MQIPIRAVSDLGMAIRAVRKQQGLRQDDTAGSAGVGHVFLRDVERGKETVHFGLVLKVLDELGIQLNIDIPREALARLDELREKGLKSSPGRGKTGA
;
A
#
# COMPACT_ATOMS: atom_id res chain seq x y z
N MET A 1 -11.27 -1.55 14.32
CA MET A 1 -10.09 -1.82 15.18
C MET A 1 -8.86 -1.30 14.47
N GLN A 2 -7.90 -0.70 15.18
CA GLN A 2 -6.61 -0.30 14.63
C GLN A 2 -5.52 -1.24 15.13
N ILE A 3 -4.60 -1.62 14.26
CA ILE A 3 -3.44 -2.45 14.60
C ILE A 3 -2.16 -1.67 14.28
N PRO A 4 -1.14 -1.66 15.16
CA PRO A 4 0.13 -1.03 14.85
C PRO A 4 0.88 -1.86 13.80
N ILE A 5 1.44 -1.19 12.80
CA ILE A 5 2.31 -1.81 11.79
C ILE A 5 3.76 -1.47 12.16
N ARG A 6 4.56 -2.48 12.49
CA ARG A 6 5.99 -2.35 12.84
C ARG A 6 6.90 -3.03 11.82
N ALA A 7 6.37 -3.98 11.05
CA ALA A 7 7.05 -4.66 9.97
C ALA A 7 6.12 -4.89 8.77
N VAL A 8 6.69 -5.15 7.60
CA VAL A 8 5.92 -5.45 6.37
C VAL A 8 5.06 -6.71 6.53
N SER A 9 5.52 -7.66 7.36
CA SER A 9 4.75 -8.86 7.73
C SER A 9 3.46 -8.54 8.47
N ASP A 10 3.41 -7.49 9.30
CA ASP A 10 2.17 -7.10 10.01
C ASP A 10 1.08 -6.73 9.00
N LEU A 11 1.46 -5.96 7.98
CA LEU A 11 0.56 -5.56 6.91
C LEU A 11 0.14 -6.76 6.05
N GLY A 12 1.07 -7.65 5.70
CA GLY A 12 0.80 -8.87 4.95
C GLY A 12 -0.17 -9.81 5.68
N MET A 13 -0.02 -9.96 7.00
CA MET A 13 -0.93 -10.75 7.84
C MET A 13 -2.34 -10.14 7.88
N ALA A 14 -2.44 -8.81 8.02
CA ALA A 14 -3.73 -8.10 8.01
C ALA A 14 -4.48 -8.28 6.69
N ILE A 15 -3.79 -8.07 5.55
CA ILE A 15 -4.32 -8.31 4.20
C ILE A 15 -4.83 -9.75 4.07
N ARG A 16 -4.00 -10.73 4.46
CA ARG A 16 -4.34 -12.15 4.37
C ARG A 16 -5.54 -12.52 5.24
N ALA A 17 -5.64 -11.95 6.44
CA ALA A 17 -6.74 -12.19 7.37
C ALA A 17 -8.07 -11.69 6.79
N VAL A 18 -8.11 -10.45 6.29
CA VAL A 18 -9.31 -9.86 5.67
C VAL A 18 -9.72 -10.63 4.43
N ARG A 19 -8.78 -10.93 3.52
CA ARG A 19 -9.08 -11.71 2.32
C ARG A 19 -9.67 -13.08 2.66
N LYS A 20 -9.07 -13.81 3.60
CA LYS A 20 -9.56 -15.13 4.02
C LYS A 20 -10.94 -15.04 4.68
N GLN A 21 -11.18 -14.01 5.49
CA GLN A 21 -12.48 -13.80 6.12
C GLN A 21 -13.60 -13.53 5.10
N GLN A 22 -13.25 -12.89 3.99
CA GLN A 22 -14.17 -12.67 2.85
C GLN A 22 -14.30 -13.89 1.93
N GLY A 23 -13.56 -14.98 2.18
CA GLY A 23 -13.60 -16.19 1.34
C GLY A 23 -12.97 -16.04 -0.04
N LEU A 24 -12.22 -14.96 -0.29
CA LEU A 24 -11.64 -14.66 -1.59
C LEU A 24 -10.37 -15.48 -1.85
N ARG A 25 -10.17 -15.93 -3.10
CA ARG A 25 -8.90 -16.55 -3.53
C ARG A 25 -7.86 -15.47 -3.84
N GLN A 26 -6.58 -15.83 -3.75
CA GLN A 26 -5.50 -14.90 -4.09
C GLN A 26 -5.58 -14.44 -5.55
N ASP A 27 -5.85 -15.34 -6.50
CA ASP A 27 -5.93 -14.98 -7.92
C ASP A 27 -7.05 -13.96 -8.19
N ASP A 28 -8.22 -14.15 -7.57
CA ASP A 28 -9.37 -13.27 -7.73
C ASP A 28 -9.08 -11.88 -7.16
N THR A 29 -8.57 -11.80 -5.92
CA THR A 29 -8.18 -10.53 -5.29
C THR A 29 -7.07 -9.82 -6.07
N ALA A 30 -6.07 -10.57 -6.56
CA ALA A 30 -4.99 -10.00 -7.35
C ALA A 30 -5.50 -9.41 -8.67
N GLY A 31 -6.39 -10.14 -9.35
CA GLY A 31 -7.06 -9.69 -10.57
C GLY A 31 -7.84 -8.39 -10.36
N SER A 32 -8.71 -8.35 -9.34
CA SER A 32 -9.52 -7.16 -9.06
C SER A 32 -8.68 -5.95 -8.65
N ALA A 33 -7.64 -6.14 -7.82
CA ALA A 33 -6.71 -5.07 -7.44
C ALA A 33 -5.78 -4.62 -8.59
N GLY A 34 -5.79 -5.29 -9.74
CA GLY A 34 -4.91 -5.00 -10.88
C GLY A 34 -3.44 -5.28 -10.59
N VAL A 35 -3.15 -6.34 -9.83
CA VAL A 35 -1.79 -6.78 -9.47
C VAL A 35 -1.54 -8.24 -9.89
N GLY A 36 -0.28 -8.65 -9.97
CA GLY A 36 0.06 -10.05 -10.26
C GLY A 36 -0.20 -10.97 -9.06
N HIS A 37 -0.64 -12.21 -9.30
CA HIS A 37 -0.81 -13.22 -8.25
C HIS A 37 0.47 -13.42 -7.40
N VAL A 38 1.65 -13.49 -8.04
CA VAL A 38 2.94 -13.63 -7.33
C VAL A 38 3.20 -12.42 -6.43
N PHE A 39 2.80 -11.23 -6.86
CA PHE A 39 2.91 -10.02 -6.05
C PHE A 39 2.03 -10.13 -4.79
N LEU A 40 0.74 -10.48 -4.92
CA LEU A 40 -0.13 -10.65 -3.75
C LEU A 40 0.39 -11.75 -2.81
N ARG A 41 0.92 -12.84 -3.35
CA ARG A 41 1.56 -13.90 -2.57
C ARG A 41 2.75 -13.39 -1.75
N ASP A 42 3.60 -12.57 -2.36
CA ASP A 42 4.78 -11.99 -1.71
C ASP A 42 4.38 -10.97 -0.62
N VAL A 43 3.34 -10.16 -0.88
CA VAL A 43 2.76 -9.23 0.10
C VAL A 43 2.22 -9.99 1.32
N GLU A 44 1.40 -11.03 1.12
CA GLU A 44 0.83 -11.82 2.23
C GLU A 44 1.87 -12.62 3.02
N ARG A 45 3.08 -12.76 2.48
CA ARG A 45 4.23 -13.36 3.15
C ARG A 45 5.12 -12.34 3.86
N GLY A 46 4.82 -11.04 3.73
CA GLY A 46 5.57 -9.97 4.36
C GLY A 46 6.91 -9.68 3.69
N LYS A 47 7.06 -9.95 2.39
CA LYS A 47 8.30 -9.64 1.67
C LYS A 47 8.60 -8.14 1.75
N GLU A 48 9.76 -7.77 2.26
CA GLU A 48 10.11 -6.37 2.53
C GLU A 48 10.20 -5.50 1.27
N THR A 49 10.54 -6.11 0.13
CA THR A 49 10.81 -5.42 -1.14
C THR A 49 9.58 -5.31 -2.06
N VAL A 50 8.37 -5.39 -1.50
CA VAL A 50 7.14 -5.19 -2.28
C VAL A 50 6.94 -3.72 -2.64
N HIS A 51 6.44 -3.47 -3.85
CA HIS A 51 6.10 -2.13 -4.30
C HIS A 51 4.92 -1.58 -3.51
N PHE A 52 5.20 -0.66 -2.59
CA PHE A 52 4.20 -0.13 -1.66
C PHE A 52 2.98 0.48 -2.35
N GLY A 53 3.15 1.16 -3.50
CA GLY A 53 2.02 1.68 -4.28
C GLY A 53 1.05 0.60 -4.76
N LEU A 54 1.53 -0.61 -5.06
CA LEU A 54 0.66 -1.76 -5.39
C LEU A 54 0.04 -2.39 -4.14
N VAL A 55 0.72 -2.31 -2.99
CA VAL A 55 0.12 -2.71 -1.70
C VAL A 55 -1.09 -1.84 -1.39
N LEU A 56 -0.99 -0.51 -1.60
CA LEU A 56 -2.12 0.40 -1.40
C LEU A 56 -3.34 0.04 -2.26
N LYS A 57 -3.14 -0.42 -3.51
CA LYS A 57 -4.23 -0.92 -4.36
C LYS A 57 -4.92 -2.16 -3.79
N VAL A 58 -4.14 -3.11 -3.27
CA VAL A 58 -4.68 -4.32 -2.63
C VAL A 58 -5.46 -3.97 -1.36
N LEU A 59 -4.98 -2.99 -0.58
CA LEU A 59 -5.70 -2.52 0.60
C LEU A 59 -7.05 -1.89 0.21
N ASP A 60 -7.06 -1.02 -0.80
CA ASP A 60 -8.28 -0.39 -1.31
C ASP A 60 -9.30 -1.43 -1.82
N GLU A 61 -8.85 -2.41 -2.62
CA GLU A 61 -9.68 -3.52 -3.10
C GLU A 61 -10.33 -4.32 -1.96
N LEU A 62 -9.60 -4.55 -0.86
CA LEU A 62 -10.12 -5.29 0.29
C LEU A 62 -10.91 -4.40 1.27
N GLY A 63 -11.07 -3.11 0.99
CA GLY A 63 -11.74 -2.14 1.86
C GLY A 63 -10.96 -1.81 3.14
N ILE A 64 -9.63 -1.98 3.12
CA ILE A 64 -8.74 -1.72 4.25
C ILE A 64 -8.21 -0.30 4.17
N GLN A 65 -8.54 0.52 5.16
CA GLN A 65 -8.00 1.88 5.27
C GLN A 65 -6.65 1.88 5.99
N LEU A 66 -5.61 2.43 5.32
CA LEU A 66 -4.31 2.67 5.94
C LEU A 66 -4.25 4.11 6.47
N ASN A 67 -4.18 4.24 7.78
CA ASN A 67 -4.00 5.52 8.45
C ASN A 67 -2.63 5.56 9.10
N ILE A 68 -2.01 6.73 9.09
CA ILE A 68 -0.77 7.01 9.83
C ILE A 68 -1.08 7.95 10.98
N ASP A 69 -0.46 7.68 12.12
CA ASP A 69 -0.43 8.61 13.25
C ASP A 69 0.83 9.47 13.12
N ILE A 70 0.68 10.79 13.24
CA ILE A 70 1.77 11.77 13.13
C ILE A 70 1.68 12.79 14.25
N PRO A 71 2.82 13.34 14.72
CA PRO A 71 2.83 14.40 15.73
C PRO A 71 1.98 15.59 15.30
N ARG A 72 1.22 16.16 16.25
CA ARG A 72 0.29 17.26 15.98
C ARG A 72 1.00 18.50 15.42
N GLU A 73 2.24 18.71 15.85
CA GLU A 73 3.10 19.82 15.44
C GLU A 73 3.44 19.75 13.95
N ALA A 74 3.39 18.56 13.33
CA ALA A 74 3.64 18.36 11.91
C ALA A 74 2.42 18.67 11.01
N LEU A 75 1.22 18.89 11.57
CA LEU A 75 0.00 19.08 10.79
C LEU A 75 0.06 20.31 9.88
N ALA A 76 0.48 21.46 10.43
CA ALA A 76 0.60 22.69 9.65
C ALA A 76 1.54 22.51 8.45
N ARG A 77 2.60 21.72 8.63
CA ARG A 77 3.56 21.41 7.56
C ARG A 77 2.97 20.45 6.51
N LEU A 78 2.16 19.48 6.93
CA LEU A 78 1.47 18.57 6.01
C LEU A 78 0.49 19.32 5.12
N ASP A 79 -0.29 20.26 5.68
CA ASP A 79 -1.27 21.05 4.93
C ASP A 79 -0.58 21.93 3.88
N GLU A 80 0.50 22.60 4.26
CA GLU A 80 1.33 23.38 3.34
C GLU A 80 1.89 22.52 2.17
N LEU A 81 2.32 21.29 2.45
CA LEU A 81 2.82 20.36 1.42
C LEU A 81 1.71 19.87 0.48
N ARG A 82 0.49 19.71 0.98
CA ARG A 82 -0.68 19.32 0.18
C ARG A 82 -1.11 20.42 -0.78
N GLU A 83 -1.12 21.68 -0.33
CA GLU A 83 -1.47 22.83 -1.16
C GLU A 83 -0.46 23.08 -2.28
N LYS A 84 0.84 23.00 -1.95
CA LYS A 84 1.92 23.23 -2.92
C LYS A 84 2.09 22.09 -3.93
N GLY A 85 1.58 20.90 -3.61
CA GLY A 85 1.79 19.68 -4.35
C GLY A 85 3.21 19.12 -4.18
N LEU A 86 3.35 17.80 -4.32
CA LEU A 86 4.66 17.14 -4.38
C LEU A 86 5.35 17.56 -5.68
N LYS A 87 6.57 18.11 -5.57
CA LYS A 87 7.41 18.33 -6.76
C LYS A 87 7.57 16.99 -7.48
N SER A 88 7.20 16.93 -8.75
CA SER A 88 7.53 15.78 -9.58
C SER A 88 9.05 15.60 -9.57
N SER A 89 9.54 14.40 -9.26
CA SER A 89 10.95 14.06 -9.54
C SER A 89 11.26 14.46 -10.97
N PRO A 90 12.44 15.05 -11.25
CA PRO A 90 12.82 15.41 -12.62
C PRO A 90 12.62 14.17 -13.48
N GLY A 91 11.70 14.28 -14.44
CA GLY A 91 11.31 13.19 -15.31
C GLY A 91 12.57 12.58 -15.89
N ARG A 92 12.70 11.25 -15.78
CA ARG A 92 13.75 10.50 -16.47
C ARG A 92 13.66 10.90 -17.92
N GLY A 93 14.60 11.75 -18.35
CA GLY A 93 14.70 12.18 -19.73
C GLY A 93 14.62 10.94 -20.60
N LYS A 94 13.79 10.97 -21.62
CA LYS A 94 13.89 10.00 -22.70
C LYS A 94 15.29 10.19 -23.27
N THR A 95 16.25 9.40 -22.81
CA THR A 95 17.52 9.24 -23.50
C THR A 95 17.15 8.58 -24.81
N GLY A 96 17.19 9.38 -25.89
CA GLY A 96 17.06 8.86 -27.23
C GLY A 96 18.22 7.93 -27.55
N ALA A 97 17.87 6.78 -28.12
CA ALA A 97 18.60 6.03 -29.14
C ALA A 97 17.73 4.83 -29.51
#